data_AF-A0A3B8RI08-F1
#
_entry.id   AF-A0A3B8RI08-F1
#
_cell.length_a   1.000
_cell.length_b   1.000
_cell.length_c   1.000
_cell.angle_alpha   90.00
_cell.angle_beta   90.00
_cell.angle_gamma   90.00
#
_symmetry.space_group_name_H-M   'P 1'
#
loop_
_entity.id
_entity.type
_entity.pdbx_description
1 polymer ?
#
loop_
_entity_poly.entity_id
_entity_poly.type
_entity_poly.pdbx_seq_one_letter_code
_entity_poly.pdbx_strand_id
1 'polypeptide(L)' 'MGEPATAQAFEALIEHLEDAATAVGFLDPQHPKMLMPRLRRLFMRSELRAEEVDLLRGLCSAIMNPRRRVGKRQS' A
#
# COMPACT_ATOMS: atom_id res chain seq x y z
N MET A 1 -16.29 -13.70 5.33
CA MET A 1 -15.05 -13.13 5.88
C MET A 1 -13.95 -13.53 4.94
N GLY A 2 -13.19 -12.56 4.39
CA GLY A 2 -12.14 -12.83 3.41
C GLY A 2 -10.95 -13.61 3.96
N GLU A 3 -10.17 -14.20 3.06
CA GLU A 3 -8.99 -15.01 3.38
C GLU A 3 -7.82 -14.15 3.91
N PRO A 4 -6.95 -14.71 4.76
CA PRO A 4 -5.74 -14.02 5.19
C PRO A 4 -4.87 -13.65 3.97
N ALA A 5 -4.22 -12.49 4.01
CA ALA A 5 -3.32 -12.10 2.94
C ALA A 5 -2.12 -13.06 2.87
N THR A 6 -1.73 -13.40 1.64
CA THR A 6 -0.48 -14.13 1.42
C THR A 6 0.72 -13.22 1.69
N ALA A 7 1.87 -13.82 2.00
CA ALA A 7 3.12 -13.05 2.15
C ALA A 7 3.42 -12.24 0.87
N GLN A 8 3.17 -12.81 -0.31
CA GLN A 8 3.35 -12.11 -1.58
C GLN A 8 2.44 -10.87 -1.71
N ALA A 9 1.17 -10.99 -1.33
CA ALA A 9 0.23 -9.87 -1.35
C ALA A 9 0.65 -8.78 -0.36
N PHE A 10 1.13 -9.16 0.82
CA PHE A 10 1.68 -8.25 1.81
C PHE A 10 2.91 -7.49 1.27
N GLU A 11 3.88 -8.19 0.67
CA GLU A 11 5.06 -7.55 0.07
C GLU A 11 4.67 -6.52 -1.01
N ALA A 12 3.74 -6.88 -1.89
CA ALA A 12 3.24 -5.97 -2.92
C ALA A 12 2.54 -4.72 -2.37
N LEU A 13 1.92 -4.82 -1.18
CA LEU A 13 1.39 -3.65 -0.47
C LEU A 13 2.51 -2.76 0.07
N ILE A 14 3.57 -3.35 0.63
CA ILE A 14 4.70 -2.58 1.16
C ILE A 14 5.40 -1.80 0.05
N GLU A 15 5.60 -2.41 -1.12
CA GLU A 15 6.14 -1.72 -2.31
C GLU A 15 5.25 -0.54 -2.72
N HIS A 16 3.93 -0.76 -2.85
CA HIS A 16 2.99 0.32 -3.18
C HIS A 16 2.97 1.46 -2.15
N LEU A 17 3.15 1.15 -0.86
CA LEU A 17 3.24 2.15 0.20
C LEU A 17 4.53 2.98 0.07
N GLU A 18 5.64 2.35 -0.29
CA GLU A 18 6.92 3.02 -0.55
C GLU A 18 6.80 3.98 -1.73
N ASP A 19 6.25 3.49 -2.84
CA ASP A 19 6.04 4.28 -4.04
C ASP A 19 5.10 5.46 -3.78
N ALA A 20 3.98 5.23 -3.09
CA ALA A 20 3.03 6.29 -2.73
C ALA A 20 3.65 7.32 -1.79
N ALA A 21 4.40 6.89 -0.77
CA ALA A 21 5.09 7.79 0.15
C ALA A 21 6.15 8.65 -0.55
N THR A 22 6.85 8.06 -1.54
CA THR A 22 7.83 8.77 -2.37
C THR A 22 7.14 9.75 -3.31
N ALA A 23 6.05 9.33 -3.97
CA ALA A 23 5.29 10.16 -4.91
C ALA A 23 4.74 11.44 -4.28
N VAL A 24 4.37 11.40 -2.99
CA VAL A 24 3.91 12.58 -2.25
C VAL A 24 5.01 13.33 -1.50
N GLY A 25 6.27 12.89 -1.63
CA GLY A 25 7.44 13.53 -1.00
C GLY A 25 7.58 13.27 0.51
N PHE A 26 6.86 12.30 1.07
CA PHE A 26 6.98 11.92 2.49
C PHE A 26 8.25 11.08 2.74
N LEU A 27 8.57 10.19 1.81
CA LEU A 27 9.80 9.41 1.79
C LEU A 27 10.76 10.01 0.76
N ASP A 28 12.02 10.15 1.18
CA ASP A 28 13.13 10.48 0.29
C ASP A 28 13.97 9.21 0.08
N PRO A 29 14.05 8.66 -1.15
CA PRO A 29 14.80 7.44 -1.43
C PRO A 29 16.32 7.62 -1.26
N GLN A 30 16.83 8.87 -1.35
CA GLN A 30 18.25 9.15 -1.16
C GLN A 30 18.65 9.23 0.32
N HIS A 31 17.66 9.40 1.21
CA HIS A 31 17.84 9.43 2.66
C HIS A 31 16.97 8.36 3.32
N PRO A 32 17.44 7.10 3.38
CA PRO A 32 16.65 5.98 3.88
C PRO A 32 16.28 6.19 5.35
N LYS A 33 15.04 6.64 5.59
CA LYS A 33 14.44 6.74 6.92
C LYS A 33 14.02 5.35 7.40
N MET A 34 13.91 5.15 8.71
CA MET A 34 13.33 3.93 9.30
C MET A 34 11.81 3.78 9.07
N LEU A 35 11.25 4.45 8.06
CA LEU A 35 9.83 4.44 7.76
C LEU A 35 9.37 3.06 7.30
N MET A 36 9.99 2.50 6.25
CA MET A 36 9.57 1.22 5.68
C MET A 36 9.64 0.05 6.69
N PRO A 37 10.71 -0.09 7.50
CA PRO A 37 10.74 -1.10 8.57
C PRO A 37 9.68 -0.88 9.67
N ARG A 38 9.22 0.37 9.90
CA ARG A 38 8.14 0.65 10.85
C ARG A 38 6.77 0.32 10.26
N LEU A 39 6.54 0.64 8.98
CA LEU A 39 5.30 0.29 8.27
C LEU A 39 5.16 -1.24 8.15
N ARG A 40 6.22 -1.95 7.77
CA ARG A 40 6.23 -3.43 7.76
C ARG A 40 5.78 -4.02 9.10
N ARG A 41 6.43 -3.60 10.21
CA ARG A 41 6.07 -4.06 11.55
C ARG A 41 4.66 -3.69 11.97
N LEU A 42 4.14 -2.53 11.55
CA LEU A 42 2.79 -2.10 11.84
C LEU A 42 1.77 -3.04 11.17
N PHE A 43 1.89 -3.25 9.86
CA PHE A 43 0.93 -4.05 9.10
C PHE A 43 1.05 -5.56 9.35
N MET A 44 2.25 -6.08 9.67
CA MET A 44 2.39 -7.49 10.08
C MET A 44 1.58 -7.80 11.35
N ARG A 45 1.45 -6.84 12.28
CA ARG A 45 0.64 -7.01 13.51
C ARG A 45 -0.86 -6.89 13.26
N SER A 46 -1.26 -6.33 12.12
CA SER A 46 -2.67 -6.12 11.77
C SER A 46 -3.35 -7.37 11.21
N GLU A 47 -2.59 -8.43 10.91
CA GLU A 47 -3.11 -9.69 10.36
C GLU A 47 -4.05 -9.47 9.18
N LEU A 48 -3.60 -8.65 8.22
CA LEU A 48 -4.43 -8.20 7.11
C LEU A 48 -5.02 -9.35 6.30
N ARG A 49 -6.26 -9.16 5.86
CA ARG A 49 -6.94 -10.01 4.88
C ARG A 49 -6.58 -9.58 3.46
N ALA A 50 -6.73 -10.49 2.50
CA ALA A 50 -6.45 -10.24 1.10
C ALA A 50 -7.23 -9.02 0.55
N GLU A 51 -8.51 -8.90 0.92
CA GLU A 51 -9.37 -7.77 0.53
C GLU A 51 -8.88 -6.42 1.07
N GLU A 52 -8.32 -6.40 2.28
CA GLU A 52 -7.78 -5.19 2.91
C GLU A 52 -6.47 -4.77 2.25
N VAL A 53 -5.63 -5.76 1.89
CA VAL A 53 -4.41 -5.53 1.10
C VAL A 53 -4.76 -4.90 -0.25
N ASP A 54 -5.75 -5.45 -0.96
CA ASP A 54 -6.18 -4.91 -2.24
C ASP A 54 -6.75 -3.50 -2.12
N LEU A 55 -7.54 -3.23 -1.08
CA LEU A 55 -8.07 -1.90 -0.78
C LEU A 55 -6.93 -0.89 -0.55
N LEU A 56 -5.96 -1.23 0.31
CA LEU A 56 -4.82 -0.37 0.61
C LEU A 56 -3.94 -0.14 -0.63
N ARG A 57 -3.74 -1.17 -1.46
CA ARG A 57 -3.03 -1.04 -2.74
C ARG A 57 -3.77 -0.13 -3.72
N GLY A 58 -5.10 -0.20 -3.74
CA GLY A 58 -5.95 0.71 -4.50
C GLY A 58 -5.82 2.16 -4.04
N LEU A 59 -5.78 2.39 -2.72
CA LEU A 59 -5.54 3.72 -2.15
C LEU A 59 -4.16 4.26 -2.54
N CYS A 60 -3.10 3.47 -2.40
CA CYS A 60 -1.75 3.85 -2.82
C CYS A 60 -1.71 4.22 -4.31
N SER A 61 -2.39 3.43 -5.16
CA SER A 61 -2.52 3.71 -6.59
C SER A 61 -3.22 5.05 -6.87
N ALA A 62 -4.26 5.38 -6.10
CA ALA A 62 -4.98 6.65 -6.23
C ALA A 62 -4.14 7.85 -5.76
N ILE A 63 -3.31 7.67 -4.73
CA ILE A 63 -2.36 8.69 -4.25
C ILE A 63 -1.33 9.01 -5.34
N MET A 64 -0.75 7.97 -5.98
CA MET A 64 0.24 8.15 -7.04
C MET A 64 -0.35 8.72 -8.33
N ASN A 65 -1.61 8.40 -8.63
CA ASN A 65 -2.30 8.88 -9.83
C ASN A 65 -3.67 9.50 -9.50
N PRO A 66 -3.70 10.72 -8.94
CA PRO A 66 -4.92 11.37 -8.47
C PRO A 66 -5.90 11.73 -9.61
N ARG A 67 -5.44 11.71 -10.88
CA ARG A 67 -6.28 11.93 -12.06
C ARG A 67 -7.14 10.71 -12.41
N ARG A 68 -6.79 9.52 -11.88
CA ARG A 68 -7.61 8.32 -12.00
C ARG A 68 -8.71 8.37 -10.93
N ARG A 69 -9.83 9.04 -11.23
CA ARG A 69 -11.05 8.92 -10.40
C ARG A 69 -11.37 7.43 -10.24
N VAL A 70 -11.44 6.96 -8.99
CA VAL A 70 -11.97 5.63 -8.64
C VAL A 70 -13.46 5.66 -8.97
N GLY A 71 -13.79 5.44 -10.25
CA GLY A 71 -15.09 5.83 -10.78
C GLY A 71 -15.31 5.32 -12.20
N LYS A 72 -15.20 4.00 -12.39
CA LYS A 72 -16.09 3.23 -13.25
C LYS A 72 -15.83 1.73 -13.01
N ARG A 73 -16.50 1.18 -11.99
CA ARG A 73 -16.96 -0.21 -12.10
C ARG A 73 -17.96 -0.21 -13.25
N GLN A 74 -17.57 -0.83 -14.35
CA GLN A 74 -18.39 -0.96 -15.55
C GLN A 74 -19.56 -1.89 -15.22
N SER A 75 -20.71 -1.53 -15.78
CA SER A 75 -22.01 -2.20 -15.72
C SER A 75 -21.96 -3.69 -16.01
#